data_AF-A0A2A5X1G1-F1
#
_entry.id   AF-A0A2A5X1G1-F1
#
_cell.length_a   1.000
_cell.length_b   1.000
_cell.length_c   1.000
_cell.angle_alpha   90.00
_cell.angle_beta   90.00
_cell.angle_gamma   90.00
#
_symmetry.space_group_name_H-M   'P 1'
#
loop_
_entity.id
_entity.type
_entity.pdbx_description
1 polymer ?
#
loop_
_entity_poly.entity_id
_entity_poly.type
_entity_poly.pdbx_seq_one_letter_code
_entity_poly.pdbx_strand_id
1 'polypeptide(L)'
;MRITFKLIILLFISSFSLSGQIYDYPKKHQFSYRDSVKLYQLGLDVKKVKYDELKLRYILSVHKRSKLNNVFGTVFRTGAYIFGGFGVLFLATIPSQDTGLGAGIATLAGAAFLSVGAIGYGVSVPFKVASKRRGFERDIMIHKLNEKNIDNSKTKLKL
;
A
#
# COMPACT_ATOMS: atom_id res chain seq x y z
N MET A 1 21.40 23.72 10.86
CA MET A 1 20.75 22.80 9.90
C MET A 1 20.30 21.44 10.47
N ARG A 2 20.36 21.17 11.78
CA ARG A 2 19.95 19.87 12.37
C ARG A 2 18.44 19.74 12.66
N ILE A 3 17.72 20.86 12.74
CA ILE A 3 16.31 20.92 13.18
C ILE A 3 15.34 20.53 12.06
N THR A 4 15.67 20.86 10.80
CA THR A 4 14.82 20.56 9.63
C THR A 4 14.76 19.08 9.31
N PHE A 5 15.87 18.33 9.43
CA PHE A 5 15.88 16.89 9.18
C PHE A 5 15.09 16.11 10.23
N LYS A 6 15.18 16.51 11.51
CA LYS A 6 14.33 15.94 12.59
C LYS A 6 12.85 16.23 12.36
N LEU A 7 12.49 17.43 11.88
CA LEU A 7 11.12 17.79 11.53
C LEU A 7 10.56 16.98 10.36
N ILE A 8 11.36 16.72 9.33
CA ILE A 8 10.97 15.89 8.18
C ILE A 8 10.75 14.43 8.62
N ILE A 9 11.65 13.89 9.46
CA ILE A 9 11.47 12.55 10.04
C ILE A 9 10.24 12.52 10.96
N LEU A 10 10.00 13.55 11.77
CA LEU A 10 8.84 13.64 12.65
C LEU A 10 7.52 13.75 11.85
N LEU A 11 7.50 14.48 10.74
CA LEU A 11 6.38 14.56 9.80
C LEU A 11 6.13 13.22 9.09
N PHE A 12 7.19 12.49 8.75
CA PHE A 12 7.07 11.14 8.20
C PHE A 12 6.56 10.14 9.25
N ILE A 13 7.08 10.17 10.48
CA ILE A 13 6.68 9.26 11.57
C ILE A 13 5.26 9.55 12.05
N SER A 14 4.85 10.82 12.14
CA SER A 14 3.46 11.20 12.49
C SER A 14 2.45 10.82 11.40
N SER A 15 2.86 10.82 10.13
CA SER A 15 2.08 10.23 9.03
C SER A 15 1.99 8.70 9.11
N PHE A 16 2.97 8.09 9.80
CA PHE A 16 3.07 6.66 10.09
C PHE A 16 2.48 6.26 11.45
N SER A 17 1.72 7.14 12.11
CA SER A 17 0.82 6.76 13.22
C SER A 17 -0.29 5.85 12.70
N LEU A 18 0.10 4.63 12.38
CA LEU A 18 -0.72 3.48 12.05
C LEU A 18 -1.11 2.72 13.33
N SER A 19 -1.21 3.42 14.45
CA SER A 19 -1.64 2.90 15.74
C SER A 19 -2.91 3.65 16.13
N GLY A 20 -4.02 2.92 16.20
CA GLY A 20 -5.23 3.39 16.86
C GLY A 20 -6.11 4.36 16.06
N GLN A 21 -6.55 4.00 14.84
CA GLN A 21 -7.89 4.46 14.45
C GLN A 21 -8.89 3.67 15.31
N ILE A 22 -9.19 4.24 16.47
CA ILE A 22 -10.35 3.89 17.29
C ILE A 22 -11.55 3.91 16.33
N TYR A 23 -12.15 2.75 16.15
CA TYR A 23 -13.35 2.59 15.32
C TYR A 23 -14.50 3.25 16.08
N ASP A 24 -14.68 4.55 15.85
CA ASP A 24 -15.96 5.17 16.15
C ASP A 24 -16.97 4.59 15.18
N TYR A 25 -17.90 3.80 15.70
CA TYR A 25 -18.82 2.98 14.94
C TYR A 25 -19.97 3.86 14.44
N PRO A 26 -20.05 4.24 13.15
CA PRO A 26 -21.17 5.04 12.70
C PRO A 26 -22.37 4.12 12.48
N LYS A 27 -23.51 4.55 13.03
CA LYS A 27 -24.85 3.97 12.89
C LYS A 27 -25.14 3.45 11.48
N LYS A 28 -25.71 2.24 11.40
CA LYS A 28 -26.33 1.57 10.22
C LYS A 28 -26.20 2.34 8.91
N HIS A 29 -25.05 2.24 8.24
CA HIS A 29 -24.96 2.59 6.82
C HIS A 29 -25.40 1.38 6.01
N GLN A 30 -26.24 1.58 5.00
CA GLN A 30 -26.47 0.55 3.98
C GLN A 30 -25.27 0.53 3.02
N PHE A 31 -24.94 -0.63 2.44
CA PHE A 31 -23.88 -0.70 1.43
C PHE A 31 -24.29 0.09 0.18
N SER A 32 -23.39 0.95 -0.31
CA SER A 32 -23.60 1.60 -1.61
C SER A 32 -23.59 0.56 -2.73
N TYR A 33 -24.25 0.85 -3.86
CA TYR A 33 -24.16 0.04 -5.08
C TYR A 33 -22.71 -0.27 -5.49
N ARG A 34 -21.81 0.70 -5.35
CA ARG A 34 -20.38 0.50 -5.64
C ARG A 34 -19.71 -0.52 -4.72
N ASP A 35 -20.14 -0.58 -3.47
CA ASP A 35 -19.57 -1.50 -2.48
C ASP A 35 -20.12 -2.91 -2.67
N SER A 36 -21.40 -3.04 -2.99
CA SER A 36 -22.00 -4.35 -3.32
C SER A 36 -21.41 -4.96 -4.58
N VAL A 37 -21.15 -4.17 -5.62
CA VAL A 37 -20.43 -4.63 -6.84
C VAL A 37 -19.02 -5.12 -6.51
N LYS A 38 -18.27 -4.40 -5.65
CA LYS A 38 -16.93 -4.84 -5.24
C LYS A 38 -16.96 -6.12 -4.41
N LEU A 39 -17.93 -6.26 -3.51
CA LEU A 39 -18.12 -7.48 -2.74
C LEU A 39 -18.43 -8.67 -3.65
N TYR A 40 -19.29 -8.47 -4.66
CA TYR A 40 -19.57 -9.47 -5.67
C TYR A 40 -18.31 -9.87 -6.47
N GLN A 41 -17.51 -8.89 -6.90
CA GLN A 41 -16.21 -9.15 -7.56
C GLN A 41 -15.21 -9.90 -6.67
N LEU A 42 -15.34 -9.77 -5.34
CA LEU A 42 -14.55 -10.50 -4.36
C LEU A 42 -15.11 -11.90 -4.04
N GLY A 43 -16.17 -12.34 -4.74
CA GLY A 43 -16.78 -13.66 -4.54
C GLY A 43 -17.76 -13.72 -3.36
N LEU A 44 -18.26 -12.57 -2.87
CA LEU A 44 -19.27 -12.47 -1.82
C LEU A 44 -20.60 -12.02 -2.44
N ASP A 45 -21.52 -12.96 -2.65
CA ASP A 45 -22.85 -12.66 -3.19
C ASP A 45 -23.82 -12.23 -2.08
N VAL A 46 -23.80 -10.92 -1.79
CA VAL A 46 -24.64 -10.28 -0.77
C VAL A 46 -26.14 -10.34 -1.11
N LYS A 47 -26.52 -10.71 -2.35
CA LYS A 47 -27.93 -10.86 -2.74
C LYS A 47 -28.47 -12.26 -2.42
N LYS A 48 -27.63 -13.29 -2.54
CA LYS A 48 -28.02 -14.69 -2.27
C LYS A 48 -27.83 -15.10 -0.82
N VAL A 49 -26.86 -14.49 -0.13
CA VAL A 49 -26.45 -14.93 1.20
C VAL A 49 -26.42 -13.77 2.17
N LYS A 50 -27.02 -13.96 3.35
CA LYS A 50 -27.03 -12.96 4.43
C LYS A 50 -25.73 -13.03 5.22
N TYR A 51 -24.80 -12.16 4.88
CA TYR A 51 -23.53 -12.00 5.59
C TYR A 51 -23.65 -10.97 6.72
N ASP A 52 -22.74 -11.07 7.68
CA ASP A 52 -22.55 -10.05 8.72
C ASP A 52 -21.98 -8.76 8.09
N GLU A 53 -22.75 -7.66 8.17
CA GLU A 53 -22.38 -6.36 7.58
C GLU A 53 -21.05 -5.83 8.11
N LEU A 54 -20.70 -6.13 9.38
CA LEU A 54 -19.44 -5.67 9.94
C LEU A 54 -18.24 -6.34 9.29
N LYS A 55 -18.34 -7.64 9.05
CA LYS A 55 -17.28 -8.42 8.41
C LYS A 55 -17.10 -8.00 6.96
N LEU A 56 -18.21 -7.76 6.25
CA LEU A 56 -18.20 -7.22 4.89
C LEU A 56 -17.52 -5.84 4.81
N ARG A 57 -17.84 -4.93 5.74
CA ARG A 57 -17.19 -3.60 5.83
C ARG A 57 -15.70 -3.72 6.10
N TYR A 58 -15.31 -4.62 7.00
CA TYR A 58 -13.90 -4.86 7.29
C TYR A 58 -13.15 -5.42 6.07
N ILE A 59 -13.75 -6.35 5.31
CA ILE A 59 -13.17 -6.87 4.07
C ILE A 59 -12.95 -5.75 3.04
N LEU A 60 -13.93 -4.85 2.88
CA LEU A 60 -13.80 -3.69 1.99
C LEU A 60 -12.72 -2.71 2.47
N SER A 61 -12.62 -2.46 3.77
CA SER A 61 -11.61 -1.56 4.32
C SER A 61 -10.19 -2.11 4.14
N VAL A 62 -10.00 -3.41 4.38
CA VAL A 62 -8.74 -4.12 4.14
C VAL A 62 -8.39 -4.13 2.65
N HIS A 63 -9.36 -4.37 1.77
CA HIS A 63 -9.17 -4.30 0.32
C HIS A 63 -8.70 -2.90 -0.12
N LYS A 64 -9.37 -1.83 0.33
CA LYS A 64 -9.00 -0.45 0.02
C LYS A 64 -7.60 -0.11 0.53
N ARG A 65 -7.26 -0.51 1.76
CA ARG A 65 -5.93 -0.32 2.37
C ARG A 65 -4.83 -1.12 1.65
N SER A 66 -5.13 -2.33 1.18
CA SER A 66 -4.20 -3.11 0.34
C SER A 66 -3.93 -2.39 -0.98
N LYS A 67 -4.97 -1.95 -1.70
CA LYS A 67 -4.83 -1.22 -2.96
C LYS A 67 -4.04 0.09 -2.80
N LEU A 68 -4.33 0.88 -1.77
CA LEU A 68 -3.60 2.12 -1.49
C LEU A 68 -2.11 1.84 -1.24
N ASN A 69 -1.80 0.86 -0.40
CA ASN A 69 -0.41 0.46 -0.15
C ASN A 69 0.29 0.00 -1.43
N ASN A 70 -0.39 -0.73 -2.32
CA ASN A 70 0.18 -1.13 -3.59
C ASN A 70 0.51 0.07 -4.48
N VAL A 71 -0.38 1.07 -4.52
CA VAL A 71 -0.18 2.31 -5.28
C VAL A 71 1.00 3.08 -4.73
N PHE A 72 1.05 3.36 -3.41
CA PHE A 72 2.19 4.05 -2.80
C PHE A 72 3.50 3.28 -3.03
N GLY A 73 3.51 1.97 -2.78
CA GLY A 73 4.67 1.14 -3.04
C GLY A 73 5.09 1.12 -4.52
N THR A 74 4.18 1.34 -5.46
CA THR A 74 4.52 1.44 -6.89
C THR A 74 5.06 2.81 -7.24
N VAL A 75 4.45 3.89 -6.73
CA VAL A 75 4.92 5.27 -6.94
C VAL A 75 6.34 5.44 -6.41
N PHE A 76 6.60 5.05 -5.16
CA PHE A 76 7.93 5.14 -4.57
C PHE A 76 8.96 4.29 -5.32
N ARG A 77 8.60 3.08 -5.75
CA ARG A 77 9.51 2.21 -6.51
C ARG A 77 9.82 2.75 -7.91
N THR A 78 8.82 3.32 -8.57
CA THR A 78 8.99 3.89 -9.92
C THR A 78 9.83 5.17 -9.84
N GLY A 79 9.52 6.07 -8.90
CA GLY A 79 10.33 7.24 -8.62
C GLY A 79 11.77 6.86 -8.27
N ALA A 80 11.95 5.81 -7.47
CA ALA A 80 13.27 5.29 -7.13
C ALA A 80 14.09 4.86 -8.35
N TYR A 81 13.48 4.18 -9.33
CA TYR A 81 14.16 3.81 -10.56
C TYR A 81 14.49 5.00 -11.43
N ILE A 82 13.60 5.99 -11.51
CA ILE A 82 13.86 7.23 -12.28
C ILE A 82 15.05 7.97 -11.66
N PHE A 83 15.01 8.26 -10.36
CA PHE A 83 16.09 8.98 -9.68
C PHE A 83 17.38 8.17 -9.63
N GLY A 84 17.30 6.86 -9.35
CA GLY A 84 18.47 5.98 -9.42
C GLY A 84 19.10 5.95 -10.80
N GLY A 85 18.28 5.89 -11.86
CA GLY A 85 18.73 5.92 -13.25
C GLY A 85 19.42 7.23 -13.62
N PHE A 86 18.84 8.38 -13.24
CA PHE A 86 19.52 9.68 -13.39
C PHE A 86 20.84 9.72 -12.62
N GLY A 87 20.87 9.17 -11.40
CA GLY A 87 22.09 9.12 -10.61
C GLY A 87 23.21 8.35 -11.31
N VAL A 88 22.91 7.16 -11.84
CA VAL A 88 23.85 6.38 -12.64
C VAL A 88 24.30 7.15 -13.89
N LEU A 89 23.36 7.81 -14.59
CA LEU A 89 23.65 8.57 -15.80
C LEU A 89 24.61 9.73 -15.52
N PHE A 90 24.38 10.52 -14.47
CA PHE A 90 25.28 11.60 -14.07
C PHE A 90 26.67 11.08 -13.71
N LEU A 91 26.77 9.98 -12.95
CA LEU A 91 28.06 9.38 -12.64
C LEU A 91 28.78 8.86 -13.90
N ALA A 92 28.04 8.32 -14.86
CA ALA A 92 28.61 7.83 -16.11
C ALA A 92 29.16 8.96 -17.02
N THR A 93 28.73 10.21 -16.82
CA THR A 93 29.27 11.37 -17.56
C THR A 93 30.56 11.95 -16.95
N ILE A 94 30.99 11.49 -15.77
CA ILE A 94 32.21 11.97 -15.12
C ILE A 94 33.45 11.83 -16.02
N PRO A 95 33.70 10.69 -16.69
CA PRO A 95 34.90 10.51 -17.52
C PRO A 95 34.93 11.41 -18.77
N SER A 96 33.78 11.94 -19.20
CA SER A 96 33.68 12.81 -20.38
C SER A 96 33.70 14.30 -20.05
N GLN A 97 33.97 14.68 -18.80
CA GLN A 97 34.05 16.08 -18.38
C GLN A 97 35.50 16.55 -18.28
N ASP A 98 35.85 17.61 -19.02
CA ASP A 98 37.15 18.24 -18.94
C ASP A 98 37.28 19.05 -17.64
N THR A 99 38.03 18.50 -16.67
CA THR A 99 38.46 19.11 -15.39
C THR A 99 37.47 19.14 -14.21
N GLY A 100 38.05 19.28 -13.00
CA GLY A 100 37.49 18.85 -11.71
C GLY A 100 36.20 19.52 -11.22
N LEU A 101 35.80 20.67 -11.77
CA LEU A 101 34.54 21.32 -11.38
C LEU A 101 33.33 20.61 -11.99
N GLY A 102 33.37 20.29 -13.28
CA GLY A 102 32.31 19.58 -13.98
C GLY A 102 32.16 18.14 -13.49
N ALA A 103 33.29 17.43 -13.38
CA ALA A 103 33.35 16.12 -12.75
C ALA A 103 32.83 16.14 -11.29
N GLY A 104 33.14 17.18 -10.53
CA GLY A 104 32.65 17.37 -9.15
C GLY A 104 31.13 17.55 -9.07
N ILE A 105 30.55 18.38 -9.95
CA ILE A 105 29.09 18.59 -10.02
C ILE A 105 28.38 17.30 -10.46
N ALA A 106 28.91 16.61 -11.47
CA ALA A 106 28.36 15.33 -11.93
C ALA A 106 28.40 14.26 -10.83
N THR A 107 29.47 14.22 -10.04
CA THR A 107 29.59 13.32 -8.87
C THR A 107 28.56 13.64 -7.79
N LEU A 108 28.42 14.91 -7.42
CA LEU A 108 27.46 15.35 -6.41
C LEU A 108 26.01 15.09 -6.84
N ALA A 109 25.66 15.45 -8.07
CA ALA A 109 24.34 15.20 -8.64
C ALA A 109 24.06 13.70 -8.74
N GLY A 110 25.02 12.93 -9.25
CA GLY A 110 24.93 11.48 -9.37
C GLY A 110 24.69 10.79 -8.04
N ALA A 111 25.49 11.12 -7.03
CA ALA A 111 25.35 10.60 -5.68
C ALA A 111 24.02 11.01 -5.02
N ALA A 112 23.60 12.28 -5.18
CA ALA A 112 22.33 12.76 -4.65
C ALA A 112 21.15 11.99 -5.26
N PHE A 113 21.09 11.87 -6.58
CA PHE A 113 20.02 11.14 -7.27
C PHE A 113 20.02 9.64 -6.94
N LEU A 114 21.19 9.00 -6.86
CA LEU A 114 21.30 7.62 -6.38
C LEU A 114 20.78 7.47 -4.95
N SER A 115 21.10 8.40 -4.06
CA SER A 115 20.66 8.34 -2.66
C SER A 115 19.13 8.45 -2.54
N VAL A 116 18.52 9.38 -3.28
CA VAL A 116 17.06 9.52 -3.34
C VAL A 116 16.43 8.27 -3.96
N GLY A 117 17.05 7.73 -5.01
CA GLY A 117 16.65 6.45 -5.62
C GLY A 117 16.64 5.31 -4.62
N ALA A 118 17.75 5.11 -3.90
CA ALA A 118 17.90 4.04 -2.91
C ALA A 118 16.89 4.17 -1.75
N ILE A 119 16.71 5.39 -1.21
CA ILE A 119 15.74 5.65 -0.14
C ILE A 119 14.31 5.39 -0.64
N GLY A 120 13.95 5.90 -1.82
CA GLY A 120 12.64 5.67 -2.43
C GLY A 120 12.36 4.19 -2.62
N TYR A 121 13.36 3.41 -3.04
CA TYR A 121 13.21 1.96 -3.18
C TYR A 121 12.99 1.30 -1.82
N GLY A 122 13.79 1.68 -0.81
CA GLY A 122 13.66 1.17 0.56
C GLY A 122 12.28 1.43 1.15
N VAL A 123 11.73 2.63 0.97
CA VAL A 123 10.37 3.00 1.42
C VAL A 123 9.30 2.20 0.67
N SER A 124 9.52 1.87 -0.60
CA SER A 124 8.55 1.12 -1.43
C SER A 124 8.29 -0.31 -0.94
N VAL A 125 9.29 -0.96 -0.34
CA VAL A 125 9.25 -2.35 0.11
C VAL A 125 8.17 -2.59 1.18
N PRO A 126 8.16 -1.89 2.34
CA PRO A 126 7.16 -2.12 3.38
C PRO A 126 5.73 -1.87 2.88
N PHE A 127 5.52 -0.91 1.98
CA PHE A 127 4.20 -0.68 1.36
C PHE A 127 3.76 -1.87 0.50
N LYS A 128 4.63 -2.40 -0.36
CA LYS A 128 4.29 -3.59 -1.18
C LYS A 128 4.07 -4.84 -0.32
N VAL A 129 4.89 -5.05 0.71
CA VAL A 129 4.73 -6.19 1.64
C VAL A 129 3.41 -6.07 2.40
N ALA A 130 3.11 -4.90 2.98
CA ALA A 130 1.87 -4.66 3.69
C ALA A 130 0.64 -4.77 2.77
N SER A 131 0.75 -4.37 1.50
CA SER A 131 -0.29 -4.59 0.50
C SER A 131 -0.59 -6.08 0.31
N LYS A 132 0.46 -6.90 0.10
CA LYS A 132 0.31 -8.35 -0.09
C LYS A 132 -0.27 -9.02 1.16
N ARG A 133 0.25 -8.70 2.35
CA ARG A 133 -0.25 -9.24 3.62
C ARG A 133 -1.73 -8.96 3.81
N ARG A 134 -2.17 -7.71 3.60
CA ARG A 134 -3.59 -7.33 3.71
C ARG A 134 -4.45 -8.00 2.64
N GLY A 135 -3.93 -8.19 1.43
CA GLY A 135 -4.59 -8.98 0.39
C GLY A 135 -4.83 -10.42 0.83
N PHE A 136 -3.81 -11.05 1.40
CA PHE A 136 -3.91 -12.41 1.94
C PHE A 136 -4.88 -12.52 3.13
N GLU A 137 -4.83 -11.59 4.08
CA GLU A 137 -5.78 -11.51 5.20
C GLU A 137 -7.23 -11.40 4.69
N ARG A 138 -7.46 -10.57 3.66
CA ARG A 138 -8.77 -10.45 3.00
C ARG A 138 -9.22 -11.78 2.40
N ASP A 139 -8.35 -12.46 1.67
CA ASP A 139 -8.68 -13.69 0.95
C ASP A 139 -9.00 -14.83 1.94
N ILE A 140 -8.26 -14.94 3.04
CA ILE A 140 -8.58 -15.87 4.15
C ILE A 140 -9.96 -15.56 4.73
N MET A 141 -10.29 -14.30 4.98
CA MET A 141 -11.60 -13.94 5.54
C MET A 141 -12.75 -14.26 4.60
N ILE A 142 -12.57 -14.03 3.30
CA ILE A 142 -13.56 -14.40 2.28
C ILE A 142 -13.75 -15.92 2.26
N HIS A 143 -12.66 -16.69 2.28
CA HIS A 143 -12.72 -18.15 2.30
C HIS A 143 -13.50 -18.66 3.51
N LYS A 144 -13.15 -18.21 4.72
CA LYS A 144 -13.83 -18.60 5.97
C LYS A 144 -15.31 -18.22 5.98
N LEU A 145 -15.67 -17.07 5.39
CA LEU A 145 -17.07 -16.65 5.28
C LEU A 145 -17.85 -17.53 4.31
N ASN A 146 -17.24 -17.95 3.21
CA ASN A 146 -17.87 -18.83 2.24
C ASN A 146 -18.03 -20.26 2.77
N GLU A 147 -17.01 -20.83 3.43
CA GLU A 147 -17.11 -22.14 4.10
C GLU A 147 -18.23 -22.17 5.13
N LYS A 148 -18.28 -21.17 6.03
CA LYS A 148 -19.31 -21.10 7.06
C LYS A 148 -20.74 -21.05 6.47
N ASN A 149 -20.90 -20.41 5.32
CA ASN A 149 -22.20 -20.36 4.65
C ASN A 149 -22.56 -21.67 3.95
N ILE A 150 -21.58 -22.37 3.39
CA ILE A 150 -21.78 -23.71 2.82
C ILE A 150 -22.23 -24.68 3.92
N ASP A 151 -21.56 -24.67 5.07
CA ASP A 151 -21.92 -25.53 6.20
C ASP A 151 -23.34 -25.23 6.68
N ASN A 152 -23.68 -23.96 6.93
CA ASN A 152 -25.03 -23.56 7.32
C ASN A 152 -26.11 -23.97 6.30
N SER A 153 -25.79 -23.96 5.00
CA SER A 153 -26.71 -24.44 3.97
C SER A 153 -26.91 -25.95 4.03
N LYS A 154 -25.86 -26.73 4.32
CA LYS A 154 -25.95 -28.19 4.46
C LYS A 154 -26.71 -28.59 5.72
N THR A 155 -26.56 -27.87 6.83
CA THR A 155 -27.32 -28.14 8.06
C THR A 155 -28.81 -27.85 7.89
N LYS A 156 -29.18 -26.80 7.14
CA LYS A 156 -30.57 -26.48 6.83
C LYS A 156 -31.25 -27.48 5.88
N LEU A 157 -30.50 -28.20 5.06
CA LEU A 157 -31.01 -29.24 4.16
C LEU A 157 -31.23 -30.59 4.86
N LYS A 158 -30.78 -30.74 6.11
CA LYS A 158 -30.89 -31.97 6.91
C LYS A 158 -31.97 -31.93 8.00
N LEU A 159 -32.69 -30.81 8.11
CA LEU A 159 -33.84 -30.59 8.98
C LEU A 159 -35.11 -30.56 8.12
#